data_AF-A0A2V6HSS3-F1
#
_entry.id   AF-A0A2V6HSS3-F1
#
_cell.length_a   1.000
_cell.length_b   1.000
_cell.length_c   1.000
_cell.angle_alpha   90.00
_cell.angle_beta   90.00
_cell.angle_gamma   90.00
#
_symmetry.space_group_name_H-M   'P 1'
#
loop_
_entity.id
_entity.type
_entity.pdbx_description
1 polymer ?
#
loop_
_entity_poly.entity_id
_entity_poly.type
_entity_poly.pdbx_seq_one_letter_code
_entity_poly.pdbx_strand_id
1 'polypeptide(L)'
;MMRVVTPRNLIMRAMLALVVFFVLLACAGWQSLAAIPEHEHPVPEKLGNVQFATSCSPKVQKSFERAVALLHSFAYSAAEKAFRDVAAKDPNCAAPHWGVAMTYFHQLWEPPLAPQNIARGLAEIEQAKKLSSSDRERGFIDALSLIYAKADSLPYHERLNRYVQAMRKLADRYRDDAECQISYALALIAAAPASDATHARQKEAAAILEPLFKKYPRHPGIAHYLIHACDNAEMVQQGVAAAKAYSQIAPSAPHALHMPSHIYTRLGIWEESIVSNLAAQKAAREQGDKGEELHAMDYLVYAYLQLSRDAEAARVLDELSAMSGLDGSDFKMGYAASAMSARYATERRQWSDAAQLVPVDGASPQVSAVTLWARSV
;
A
#
# COMPACT_ATOMS: atom_id res chain seq x y z
N MET A 1 77.23 36.52 23.74
CA MET A 1 76.02 35.72 23.43
C MET A 1 75.46 36.19 22.08
N MET A 2 75.78 35.48 21.00
CA MET A 2 75.25 35.71 19.65
C MET A 2 74.66 34.39 19.16
N ARG A 3 73.34 34.34 18.96
CA ARG A 3 72.67 33.23 18.28
C ARG A 3 72.72 33.49 16.78
N VAL A 4 73.54 32.72 16.08
CA VAL A 4 73.61 32.64 14.62
C VAL A 4 72.35 31.91 14.13
N VAL A 5 71.49 32.60 13.36
CA VAL A 5 70.39 31.96 12.63
C VAL A 5 70.98 31.43 11.32
N THR A 6 71.07 30.11 11.20
CA THR A 6 71.58 29.45 9.99
C THR A 6 70.56 29.52 8.83
N PRO A 7 71.01 29.67 7.57
CA PRO A 7 70.17 29.93 6.38
C PRO A 7 69.26 28.76 5.95
N ARG A 8 69.31 27.63 6.67
CA ARG A 8 68.58 26.40 6.33
C ARG A 8 67.07 26.46 6.60
N ASN A 9 66.61 27.40 7.43
CA ASN A 9 65.19 27.55 7.80
C ASN A 9 64.36 28.46 6.87
N LEU A 10 65.00 29.27 6.01
CA LEU A 10 64.27 30.09 5.03
C LEU A 10 63.90 29.29 3.77
N ILE A 11 64.79 28.40 3.31
CA ILE A 11 64.61 27.61 2.09
C ILE A 11 63.48 26.57 2.26
N MET A 12 63.36 25.97 3.44
CA MET A 12 62.33 24.97 3.73
C MET A 12 60.91 25.57 3.81
N ARG A 13 60.79 26.84 4.23
CA ARG A 13 59.51 27.57 4.24
C ARG A 13 59.09 28.05 2.83
N ALA A 14 60.04 28.41 1.99
CA ALA A 14 59.78 28.78 0.59
C ALA A 14 59.37 27.55 -0.27
N MET A 15 59.97 26.38 -0.03
CA MET A 15 59.61 25.15 -0.75
C MET A 15 58.22 24.61 -0.36
N LEU A 16 57.81 24.72 0.91
CA LEU A 16 56.47 24.28 1.33
C LEU A 16 55.35 25.15 0.75
N ALA A 17 55.59 26.46 0.61
CA ALA A 17 54.62 27.39 0.01
C ALA A 17 54.46 27.18 -1.51
N LEU A 18 55.54 26.80 -2.22
CA LEU A 18 55.50 26.56 -3.67
C LEU A 18 54.76 25.25 -4.03
N VAL A 19 54.87 24.21 -3.20
CA VAL A 19 54.19 22.92 -3.42
C VAL A 19 52.67 23.05 -3.19
N VAL A 20 52.25 23.83 -2.19
CA VAL A 20 50.80 24.08 -1.95
C VAL A 20 50.18 24.90 -3.10
N PHE A 21 50.93 25.83 -3.70
CA PHE A 21 50.43 26.63 -4.82
C PHE A 21 50.32 25.81 -6.13
N PHE A 22 51.22 24.86 -6.37
CA PHE A 22 51.15 23.99 -7.56
C PHE A 22 50.08 22.89 -7.47
N VAL A 23 49.77 22.38 -6.27
CA VAL A 23 48.66 21.42 -6.08
C VAL A 23 47.30 22.10 -6.28
N LEU A 24 47.17 23.38 -5.92
CA LEU A 24 45.92 24.14 -6.12
C LEU A 24 45.67 24.54 -7.58
N LEU A 25 46.72 24.72 -8.39
CA LEU A 25 46.60 25.04 -9.82
C LEU A 25 46.38 23.81 -10.71
N ALA A 26 46.79 22.61 -10.28
CA ALA A 26 46.51 21.36 -11.00
C ALA A 26 45.04 20.91 -10.91
N CYS A 27 44.30 21.38 -9.90
CA CYS A 27 42.86 21.08 -9.74
C CYS A 27 41.92 22.05 -10.49
N ALA A 28 42.45 23.13 -11.08
CA ALA A 28 41.64 24.15 -11.76
C ALA A 28 41.57 23.95 -13.29
N GLY A 29 42.18 22.90 -13.83
CA GLY A 29 42.48 22.77 -15.26
C GLY A 29 41.74 21.67 -16.04
N TRP A 30 40.83 20.92 -15.44
CA TRP A 30 39.97 19.98 -16.18
C TRP A 30 38.53 20.47 -16.22
N GLN A 31 38.32 21.31 -17.23
CA GLN A 31 37.18 21.30 -18.16
C GLN A 31 35.90 20.68 -17.60
N SER A 32 34.95 21.58 -17.36
CA SER A 32 33.51 21.37 -17.46
C SER A 32 33.18 20.46 -18.66
N LEU A 33 33.01 19.16 -18.40
CA LEU A 33 32.02 18.39 -19.15
C LEU A 33 30.69 18.96 -18.69
N ALA A 34 30.07 19.76 -19.58
CA ALA A 34 28.66 20.07 -19.47
C ALA A 34 27.93 18.76 -19.16
N ALA A 35 27.28 18.69 -18.00
CA ALA A 35 26.39 17.60 -17.67
C ALA A 35 25.40 17.49 -18.83
N ILE A 36 25.55 16.45 -19.65
CA ILE A 36 24.49 16.01 -20.54
C ILE A 36 23.31 15.80 -19.59
N PRO A 37 22.16 16.46 -19.80
CA PRO A 37 20.98 16.12 -19.04
C PRO A 37 20.77 14.63 -19.29
N GLU A 38 20.97 13.80 -18.28
CA GLU A 38 20.36 12.49 -18.29
C GLU A 38 18.87 12.79 -18.42
N HIS A 39 18.35 12.59 -19.61
CA HIS A 39 16.93 12.41 -19.81
C HIS A 39 16.59 11.12 -19.08
N GLU A 40 16.51 11.17 -17.74
CA GLU A 40 15.81 10.18 -16.94
C GLU A 40 14.35 10.29 -17.37
N HIS A 41 14.02 9.55 -18.42
CA HIS A 41 12.65 9.19 -18.66
C HIS A 41 12.23 8.37 -17.44
N PRO A 42 11.21 8.81 -16.68
CA PRO A 42 10.71 8.01 -15.58
C PRO A 42 10.38 6.62 -16.13
N VAL A 43 10.84 5.57 -15.42
CA VAL A 43 10.50 4.20 -15.78
C VAL A 43 8.98 4.13 -15.99
N PRO A 44 8.49 3.67 -17.15
CA PRO A 44 7.07 3.64 -17.41
C PRO A 44 6.32 2.90 -16.32
N GLU A 45 5.26 3.52 -15.82
CA GLU A 45 4.43 2.94 -14.77
C GLU A 45 3.85 1.58 -15.22
N LYS A 46 3.92 0.59 -14.32
CA LYS A 46 3.44 -0.76 -14.54
C LYS A 46 2.55 -1.20 -13.38
N LEU A 47 1.25 -1.30 -13.66
CA LEU A 47 0.19 -1.63 -12.70
C LEU A 47 -0.57 -2.92 -13.05
N GLY A 48 -0.10 -3.66 -14.07
CA GLY A 48 -0.80 -4.81 -14.62
C GLY A 48 -1.81 -4.43 -15.72
N ASN A 49 -2.61 -5.41 -16.13
CA ASN A 49 -3.56 -5.28 -17.23
C ASN A 49 -4.99 -5.38 -16.70
N VAL A 50 -5.74 -4.29 -16.77
CA VAL A 50 -7.17 -4.23 -16.45
C VAL A 50 -7.96 -4.04 -17.73
N GLN A 51 -9.11 -4.72 -17.83
CA GLN A 51 -10.11 -4.51 -18.89
C GLN A 51 -11.45 -4.26 -18.22
N PHE A 52 -11.90 -3.01 -18.23
CA PHE A 52 -13.16 -2.62 -17.59
C PHE A 52 -14.04 -1.91 -18.62
N ALA A 53 -15.04 -2.60 -19.16
CA ALA A 53 -15.95 -1.99 -20.13
C ALA A 53 -16.78 -0.87 -19.47
N THR A 54 -16.79 0.31 -20.09
CA THR A 54 -17.57 1.47 -19.66
C THR A 54 -18.42 2.03 -20.80
N SER A 55 -19.47 2.79 -20.46
CA SER A 55 -20.22 3.62 -21.41
C SER A 55 -19.57 4.98 -21.66
N CYS A 56 -18.38 5.23 -21.10
CA CYS A 56 -17.66 6.46 -21.32
C CYS A 56 -17.15 6.56 -22.77
N SER A 57 -16.71 7.75 -23.15
CA SER A 57 -15.98 8.02 -24.38
C SER A 57 -14.79 7.08 -24.55
N PRO A 58 -14.61 6.43 -25.71
CA PRO A 58 -13.44 5.57 -25.96
C PRO A 58 -12.09 6.27 -25.74
N LYS A 59 -12.06 7.61 -25.80
CA LYS A 59 -10.85 8.42 -25.55
C LYS A 59 -10.35 8.35 -24.11
N VAL A 60 -11.22 8.04 -23.14
CA VAL A 60 -10.85 7.99 -21.71
C VAL A 60 -10.70 6.55 -21.19
N GLN A 61 -11.01 5.54 -22.00
CA GLN A 61 -10.99 4.11 -21.62
C GLN A 61 -9.67 3.70 -20.94
N LYS A 62 -8.52 3.99 -21.55
CA LYS A 62 -7.21 3.64 -20.97
C LYS A 62 -6.94 4.35 -19.64
N SER A 63 -7.37 5.61 -19.50
CA SER A 63 -7.20 6.36 -18.25
C SER A 63 -8.10 5.80 -17.14
N PHE A 64 -9.30 5.34 -17.50
CA PHE A 64 -10.20 4.66 -16.57
C PHE A 64 -9.63 3.31 -16.13
N GLU A 65 -9.16 2.46 -17.05
CA GLU A 65 -8.54 1.18 -16.74
C GLU A 65 -7.30 1.34 -15.85
N ARG A 66 -6.48 2.37 -16.10
CA ARG A 66 -5.36 2.74 -15.21
C ARG A 66 -5.86 3.10 -13.80
N ALA A 67 -6.92 3.90 -13.69
CA ALA A 67 -7.50 4.25 -12.39
C ALA A 67 -8.04 3.02 -11.63
N VAL A 68 -8.65 2.07 -12.34
CA VAL A 68 -9.07 0.78 -11.77
C VAL A 68 -7.87 -0.07 -11.36
N ALA A 69 -6.76 -0.08 -12.11
CA ALA A 69 -5.55 -0.79 -11.72
C ALA A 69 -4.93 -0.24 -10.42
N LEU A 70 -4.92 1.09 -10.26
CA LEU A 70 -4.53 1.76 -9.01
C LEU A 70 -5.48 1.39 -7.87
N LEU A 71 -6.79 1.40 -8.12
CA LEU A 71 -7.81 1.01 -7.14
C LEU A 71 -7.61 -0.44 -6.69
N HIS A 72 -7.36 -1.36 -7.61
CA HIS A 72 -7.06 -2.76 -7.28
C HIS A 72 -5.78 -2.91 -6.47
N SER A 73 -4.80 -2.03 -6.67
CA SER A 73 -3.56 -2.01 -5.90
C SER A 73 -3.68 -1.17 -4.63
N PHE A 74 -4.88 -0.72 -4.27
CA PHE A 74 -5.18 0.07 -3.08
C PHE A 74 -4.42 1.39 -2.96
N ALA A 75 -3.94 1.92 -4.09
CA ALA A 75 -3.36 3.24 -4.20
C ALA A 75 -4.47 4.31 -4.26
N TYR A 76 -5.28 4.42 -3.20
CA TYR A 76 -6.56 5.15 -3.22
C TYR A 76 -6.43 6.63 -3.58
N SER A 77 -5.42 7.34 -3.07
CA SER A 77 -5.21 8.76 -3.41
C SER A 77 -4.90 8.95 -4.90
N ALA A 78 -4.01 8.11 -5.45
CA ALA A 78 -3.68 8.13 -6.88
C ALA A 78 -4.86 7.71 -7.76
N ALA A 79 -5.63 6.70 -7.32
CA ALA A 79 -6.85 6.24 -7.99
C ALA A 79 -7.91 7.34 -8.00
N GLU A 80 -8.15 8.03 -6.88
CA GLU A 80 -9.12 9.13 -6.77
C GLU A 80 -8.77 10.21 -7.79
N LYS A 81 -7.51 10.68 -7.79
CA LYS A 81 -7.04 11.67 -8.75
C LYS A 81 -7.27 11.19 -10.18
N ALA A 82 -6.93 9.94 -10.50
CA ALA A 82 -7.08 9.39 -11.84
C ALA A 82 -8.56 9.32 -12.27
N PHE A 83 -9.48 8.91 -11.39
CA PHE A 83 -10.91 8.92 -11.69
C PHE A 83 -11.46 10.34 -11.86
N ARG A 84 -11.04 11.31 -11.02
CA ARG A 84 -11.41 12.73 -11.20
C ARG A 84 -10.92 13.29 -12.53
N ASP A 85 -9.69 12.94 -12.94
CA ASP A 85 -9.15 13.32 -14.25
C ASP A 85 -9.95 12.71 -15.42
N VAL A 86 -10.50 11.50 -15.26
CA VAL A 86 -11.43 10.89 -16.23
C VAL A 86 -12.77 11.63 -16.25
N ALA A 87 -13.36 11.89 -15.07
CA ALA A 87 -14.62 12.61 -14.95
C ALA A 87 -14.56 14.02 -15.59
N ALA A 88 -13.43 14.71 -15.45
CA ALA A 88 -13.21 16.01 -16.08
C ALA A 88 -13.17 15.95 -17.63
N LYS A 89 -12.70 14.84 -18.19
CA LYS A 89 -12.59 14.64 -19.65
C LYS A 89 -13.86 14.07 -20.29
N ASP A 90 -14.70 13.40 -19.50
CA ASP A 90 -16.00 12.90 -19.92
C ASP A 90 -17.06 13.12 -18.83
N PRO A 91 -17.60 14.34 -18.71
CA PRO A 91 -18.47 14.73 -17.61
C PRO A 91 -19.86 14.08 -17.64
N ASN A 92 -20.22 13.39 -18.73
CA ASN A 92 -21.51 12.71 -18.86
C ASN A 92 -21.45 11.23 -18.48
N CYS A 93 -20.27 10.70 -18.17
CA CYS A 93 -20.09 9.29 -17.81
C CYS A 93 -20.20 9.07 -16.29
N ALA A 94 -21.01 8.09 -15.88
CA ALA A 94 -21.19 7.78 -14.46
C ALA A 94 -20.03 6.99 -13.82
N ALA A 95 -19.33 6.15 -14.58
CA ALA A 95 -18.33 5.22 -14.04
C ALA A 95 -17.18 5.89 -13.25
N PRO A 96 -16.63 7.05 -13.66
CA PRO A 96 -15.58 7.72 -12.90
C PRO A 96 -16.04 8.16 -11.50
N HIS A 97 -17.30 8.59 -11.36
CA HIS A 97 -17.87 8.93 -10.05
C HIS A 97 -18.01 7.71 -9.14
N TRP A 98 -18.39 6.54 -9.70
CA TRP A 98 -18.30 5.27 -8.97
C TRP A 98 -16.87 4.97 -8.52
N GLY A 99 -15.88 5.18 -9.39
CA GLY A 99 -14.47 5.00 -9.07
C GLY A 99 -13.99 5.88 -7.92
N VAL A 100 -14.34 7.17 -7.92
CA VAL A 100 -14.05 8.08 -6.79
C VAL A 100 -14.77 7.65 -5.52
N ALA A 101 -16.03 7.20 -5.60
CA ALA A 101 -16.71 6.68 -4.42
C ALA A 101 -15.98 5.45 -3.85
N MET A 102 -15.54 4.52 -4.70
CA MET A 102 -14.80 3.32 -4.27
C MET A 102 -13.52 3.64 -3.49
N THR A 103 -12.83 4.74 -3.80
CA THR A 103 -11.60 5.11 -3.09
C THR A 103 -11.84 5.56 -1.66
N TYR A 104 -13.09 5.80 -1.25
CA TYR A 104 -13.44 6.07 0.15
C TYR A 104 -13.90 4.82 0.91
N PHE A 105 -14.12 3.71 0.21
CA PHE A 105 -14.55 2.44 0.79
C PHE A 105 -13.34 1.48 0.94
N HIS A 106 -12.50 1.76 1.93
CA HIS A 106 -11.32 0.97 2.27
C HIS A 106 -11.71 -0.40 2.90
N GLN A 107 -12.16 -1.34 2.07
CA GLN A 107 -12.95 -2.50 2.53
C GLN A 107 -12.24 -3.42 3.55
N LEU A 108 -10.91 -3.46 3.57
CA LEU A 108 -10.15 -4.47 4.33
C LEU A 108 -9.47 -3.96 5.61
N TRP A 109 -9.16 -2.66 5.76
CA TRP A 109 -8.38 -2.17 6.93
C TRP A 109 -8.99 -1.01 7.71
N GLU A 110 -10.02 -0.31 7.21
CA GLU A 110 -10.67 0.79 7.94
C GLU A 110 -12.21 0.65 8.07
N PRO A 111 -12.77 -0.53 8.38
CA PRO A 111 -14.17 -0.59 8.80
C PRO A 111 -14.33 -0.13 10.27
N PRO A 112 -15.33 0.69 10.63
CA PRO A 112 -16.31 1.36 9.75
C PRO A 112 -15.73 2.66 9.11
N LEU A 113 -16.31 3.07 7.98
CA LEU A 113 -15.90 4.29 7.27
C LEU A 113 -16.01 5.53 8.16
N ALA A 114 -15.00 6.41 8.09
CA ALA A 114 -15.05 7.74 8.70
C ALA A 114 -16.28 8.53 8.19
N PRO A 115 -16.99 9.31 9.04
CA PRO A 115 -18.18 10.05 8.64
C PRO A 115 -17.98 10.96 7.42
N GLN A 116 -16.82 11.61 7.30
CA GLN A 116 -16.45 12.41 6.13
C GLN A 116 -16.40 11.61 4.82
N ASN A 117 -15.89 10.37 4.87
CA ASN A 117 -15.81 9.48 3.72
C ASN A 117 -17.19 8.96 3.33
N ILE A 118 -18.10 8.80 4.29
CA ILE A 118 -19.50 8.47 4.02
C ILE A 118 -20.17 9.60 3.22
N ALA A 119 -20.02 10.86 3.68
CA ALA A 119 -20.62 12.01 3.01
C ALA A 119 -20.05 12.22 1.59
N ARG A 120 -18.73 12.10 1.42
CA ARG A 120 -18.07 12.23 0.11
C ARG A 120 -18.49 11.12 -0.85
N GLY A 121 -18.47 9.87 -0.41
CA GLY A 121 -18.89 8.74 -1.25
C GLY A 121 -20.36 8.82 -1.65
N LEU A 122 -21.26 9.24 -0.73
CA LEU A 122 -22.67 9.46 -1.06
C LEU A 122 -22.85 10.53 -2.14
N ALA A 123 -22.12 11.64 -2.05
CA ALA A 123 -22.21 12.71 -3.04
C ALA A 123 -21.82 12.22 -4.45
N GLU A 124 -20.74 11.44 -4.55
CA GLU A 124 -20.30 10.86 -5.83
C GLU A 124 -21.30 9.84 -6.39
N ILE A 125 -21.89 9.00 -5.53
CA ILE A 125 -22.96 8.06 -5.94
C ILE A 125 -24.20 8.81 -6.46
N GLU A 126 -24.65 9.85 -5.76
CA GLU A 126 -25.81 10.64 -6.19
C GLU A 126 -25.53 11.43 -7.48
N GLN A 127 -24.28 11.80 -7.73
CA GLN A 127 -23.87 12.34 -9.02
C GLN A 127 -23.91 11.26 -10.11
N ALA A 128 -23.31 10.09 -9.86
CA ALA A 128 -23.28 8.97 -10.81
C ALA A 128 -24.69 8.55 -11.27
N LYS A 129 -25.67 8.53 -10.36
CA LYS A 129 -27.07 8.18 -10.66
C LYS A 129 -27.77 9.12 -11.64
N LYS A 130 -27.29 10.37 -11.78
CA LYS A 130 -27.84 11.37 -12.71
C LYS A 130 -27.23 11.28 -14.11
N LEU A 131 -26.16 10.52 -14.28
CA LEU A 131 -25.36 10.46 -15.50
C LEU A 131 -25.65 9.20 -16.32
N SER A 132 -25.12 9.18 -17.55
CA SER A 132 -25.28 8.04 -18.44
C SER A 132 -24.44 6.86 -17.96
N SER A 133 -25.07 5.67 -17.96
CA SER A 133 -24.46 4.40 -17.57
C SER A 133 -25.16 3.25 -18.27
N SER A 134 -24.39 2.22 -18.61
CA SER A 134 -24.92 0.90 -18.94
C SER A 134 -25.57 0.24 -17.72
N ASP A 135 -26.36 -0.81 -17.95
CA ASP A 135 -26.95 -1.63 -16.88
C ASP A 135 -25.88 -2.24 -15.95
N ARG A 136 -24.70 -2.57 -16.50
CA ARG A 136 -23.57 -3.12 -15.74
C ARG A 136 -23.01 -2.07 -14.77
N GLU A 137 -22.71 -0.88 -15.28
CA GLU A 137 -22.21 0.23 -14.47
C GLU A 137 -23.22 0.66 -13.41
N ARG A 138 -24.51 0.70 -13.76
CA ARG A 138 -25.60 0.98 -12.81
C ARG A 138 -25.63 -0.04 -11.68
N GLY A 139 -25.41 -1.31 -11.98
CA GLY A 139 -25.30 -2.36 -10.97
C GLY A 139 -24.16 -2.13 -9.96
N PHE A 140 -22.99 -1.68 -10.43
CA PHE A 140 -21.87 -1.31 -9.54
C PHE A 140 -22.19 -0.08 -8.67
N ILE A 141 -22.80 0.95 -9.26
CA ILE A 141 -23.24 2.17 -8.56
C ILE A 141 -24.27 1.83 -7.48
N ASP A 142 -25.29 1.04 -7.84
CA ASP A 142 -26.37 0.65 -6.94
C ASP A 142 -25.85 -0.22 -5.81
N ALA A 143 -24.96 -1.18 -6.08
CA ALA A 143 -24.32 -1.97 -5.05
C ALA A 143 -23.55 -1.06 -4.07
N LEU A 144 -22.64 -0.23 -4.58
CA LEU A 144 -21.82 0.66 -3.73
C LEU A 144 -22.67 1.67 -2.94
N SER A 145 -23.81 2.10 -3.48
CA SER A 145 -24.74 2.99 -2.76
C SER A 145 -25.20 2.42 -1.41
N LEU A 146 -25.25 1.09 -1.28
CA LEU A 146 -25.66 0.40 -0.04
C LEU A 146 -24.64 0.58 1.08
N ILE A 147 -23.37 0.82 0.73
CA ILE A 147 -22.33 1.17 1.70
C ILE A 147 -22.56 2.57 2.24
N TYR A 148 -23.07 3.53 1.46
CA TYR A 148 -23.19 4.92 1.91
C TYR A 148 -24.57 5.28 2.46
N ALA A 149 -25.62 4.68 1.93
CA ALA A 149 -27.00 4.99 2.30
C ALA A 149 -27.31 4.60 3.75
N LYS A 150 -28.12 5.44 4.43
CA LYS A 150 -28.66 5.16 5.77
C LYS A 150 -27.58 4.89 6.83
N ALA A 151 -26.40 5.51 6.70
CA ALA A 151 -25.30 5.32 7.64
C ALA A 151 -25.59 5.76 9.08
N ASP A 152 -26.58 6.65 9.25
CA ASP A 152 -27.10 7.14 10.53
C ASP A 152 -28.03 6.14 11.25
N SER A 153 -28.60 5.19 10.50
CA SER A 153 -29.70 4.34 10.96
C SER A 153 -29.47 2.85 10.71
N LEU A 154 -28.51 2.46 9.88
CA LEU A 154 -28.11 1.08 9.61
C LEU A 154 -26.65 0.83 10.01
N PRO A 155 -26.39 -0.18 10.87
CA PRO A 155 -25.04 -0.59 11.21
C PRO A 155 -24.20 -0.93 9.98
N TYR A 156 -22.89 -0.66 10.04
CA TYR A 156 -21.97 -0.92 8.93
C TYR A 156 -22.01 -2.38 8.44
N HIS A 157 -22.05 -3.35 9.36
CA HIS A 157 -22.08 -4.77 8.99
C HIS A 157 -23.35 -5.15 8.19
N GLU A 158 -24.49 -4.53 8.47
CA GLU A 158 -25.71 -4.73 7.67
C GLU A 158 -25.57 -4.13 6.27
N ARG A 159 -25.04 -2.91 6.17
CA ARG A 159 -24.75 -2.25 4.89
C ARG A 159 -23.79 -3.08 4.04
N LEU A 160 -22.72 -3.60 4.65
CA LEU A 160 -21.74 -4.48 4.01
C LEU A 160 -22.39 -5.79 3.53
N ASN A 161 -23.20 -6.46 4.35
CA ASN A 161 -23.90 -7.67 3.91
C ASN A 161 -24.86 -7.38 2.74
N ARG A 162 -25.55 -6.24 2.73
CA ARG A 162 -26.40 -5.84 1.58
C ARG A 162 -25.56 -5.58 0.33
N TYR A 163 -24.42 -4.92 0.46
CA TYR A 163 -23.44 -4.73 -0.63
C TYR A 163 -22.98 -6.08 -1.21
N VAL A 164 -22.58 -7.04 -0.36
CA VAL A 164 -22.18 -8.39 -0.79
C VAL A 164 -23.30 -9.08 -1.59
N GLN A 165 -24.55 -9.00 -1.13
CA GLN A 165 -25.67 -9.59 -1.86
C GLN A 165 -25.93 -8.89 -3.20
N ALA A 166 -25.75 -7.57 -3.28
CA ALA A 166 -25.87 -6.84 -4.54
C ALA A 166 -24.75 -7.22 -5.51
N MET A 167 -23.51 -7.32 -5.03
CA MET A 167 -22.36 -7.76 -5.82
C MET A 167 -22.52 -9.20 -6.30
N ARG A 168 -23.05 -10.10 -5.47
CA ARG A 168 -23.40 -11.47 -5.87
C ARG A 168 -24.37 -11.48 -7.05
N LYS A 169 -25.48 -10.74 -6.93
CA LYS A 169 -26.49 -10.64 -8.01
C LYS A 169 -25.89 -10.08 -9.30
N LEU A 170 -24.98 -9.11 -9.18
CA LEU A 170 -24.29 -8.53 -10.33
C LEU A 170 -23.37 -9.56 -11.00
N ALA A 171 -22.56 -10.27 -10.22
CA ALA A 171 -21.72 -11.35 -10.69
C ALA A 171 -22.54 -12.49 -11.32
N ASP A 172 -23.70 -12.84 -10.77
CA ASP A 172 -24.61 -13.83 -11.33
C ASP A 172 -25.20 -13.40 -12.67
N ARG A 173 -25.48 -12.10 -12.85
CA ARG A 173 -26.01 -11.53 -14.11
C ARG A 173 -24.92 -11.42 -15.18
N TYR A 174 -23.68 -11.14 -14.79
CA TYR A 174 -22.54 -10.95 -15.69
C TYR A 174 -21.43 -11.98 -15.39
N ARG A 175 -21.73 -13.26 -15.61
CA ARG A 175 -20.86 -14.40 -15.25
C ARG A 175 -19.51 -14.38 -15.98
N ASP A 176 -19.50 -13.92 -17.23
CA ASP A 176 -18.29 -13.86 -18.05
C ASP A 176 -17.49 -12.57 -17.86
N ASP A 177 -18.02 -11.62 -17.08
CA ASP A 177 -17.35 -10.35 -16.80
C ASP A 177 -16.39 -10.48 -15.62
N ALA A 178 -15.08 -10.43 -15.92
CA ALA A 178 -14.04 -10.63 -14.91
C ALA A 178 -14.16 -9.63 -13.75
N GLU A 179 -14.42 -8.36 -14.03
CA GLU A 179 -14.48 -7.30 -13.03
C GLU A 179 -15.69 -7.44 -12.09
N CYS A 180 -16.84 -7.92 -12.58
CA CYS A 180 -17.97 -8.28 -11.72
C CYS A 180 -17.61 -9.44 -10.77
N GLN A 181 -16.93 -10.48 -11.27
CA GLN A 181 -16.50 -11.61 -10.44
C GLN A 181 -15.44 -11.19 -9.41
N ILE A 182 -14.44 -10.43 -9.83
CA ILE A 182 -13.34 -9.94 -8.99
C ILE A 182 -13.87 -9.05 -7.86
N SER A 183 -14.80 -8.16 -8.19
CA SER A 183 -15.42 -7.26 -7.20
C SER A 183 -16.30 -8.02 -6.22
N TYR A 184 -17.00 -9.08 -6.65
CA TYR A 184 -17.75 -9.95 -5.74
C TYR A 184 -16.83 -10.73 -4.80
N ALA A 185 -15.72 -11.28 -5.32
CA ALA A 185 -14.71 -11.95 -4.50
C ALA A 185 -14.11 -11.01 -3.44
N LEU A 186 -13.80 -9.75 -3.80
CA LEU A 186 -13.36 -8.75 -2.83
C LEU A 186 -14.42 -8.49 -1.75
N ALA A 187 -15.69 -8.34 -2.14
CA ALA A 187 -16.79 -8.13 -1.21
C ALA A 187 -16.95 -9.31 -0.21
N LEU A 188 -16.76 -10.56 -0.68
CA LEU A 188 -16.75 -11.74 0.18
C LEU A 188 -15.63 -11.69 1.22
N ILE A 189 -14.40 -11.36 0.79
CA ILE A 189 -13.23 -11.23 1.67
C ILE A 189 -13.49 -10.14 2.72
N ALA A 190 -13.93 -8.95 2.30
CA ALA A 190 -14.20 -7.82 3.17
C ALA A 190 -15.25 -8.12 4.24
N ALA A 191 -16.21 -8.99 3.93
CA ALA A 191 -17.27 -9.36 4.84
C ALA A 191 -16.96 -10.62 5.65
N ALA A 192 -15.80 -11.26 5.47
CA ALA A 192 -15.44 -12.45 6.22
C ALA A 192 -15.34 -12.15 7.73
N PRO A 193 -16.14 -12.81 8.60
CA PRO A 193 -16.04 -12.58 10.04
C PRO A 193 -14.68 -13.07 10.57
N ALA A 194 -14.01 -12.25 11.39
CA ALA A 194 -12.74 -12.65 12.03
C ALA A 194 -12.88 -13.88 12.94
N SER A 195 -14.10 -14.18 13.42
CA SER A 195 -14.41 -15.35 14.23
C SER A 195 -14.73 -16.62 13.42
N ASP A 196 -14.85 -16.53 12.10
CA ASP A 196 -15.16 -17.69 11.25
C ASP A 196 -13.91 -18.54 10.99
N ALA A 197 -13.74 -19.57 11.81
CA ALA A 197 -12.64 -20.53 11.66
C ALA A 197 -12.77 -21.45 10.42
N THR A 198 -13.93 -21.44 9.72
CA THR A 198 -14.13 -22.25 8.51
C THR A 198 -13.62 -21.56 7.25
N HIS A 199 -13.34 -20.24 7.32
CA HIS A 199 -12.92 -19.40 6.20
C HIS A 199 -13.87 -19.51 4.99
N ALA A 200 -15.17 -19.66 5.20
CA ALA A 200 -16.10 -20.02 4.13
C ALA A 200 -16.15 -18.97 3.02
N ARG A 201 -16.19 -17.68 3.38
CA ARG A 201 -16.19 -16.57 2.42
C ARG A 201 -14.87 -16.45 1.67
N GLN A 202 -13.75 -16.67 2.35
CA GLN A 202 -12.43 -16.68 1.73
C GLN A 202 -12.27 -17.84 0.73
N LYS A 203 -12.75 -19.04 1.07
CA LYS A 203 -12.76 -20.21 0.16
C LYS A 203 -13.62 -19.95 -1.07
N GLU A 204 -14.80 -19.35 -0.89
CA GLU A 204 -15.67 -18.95 -2.01
C GLU A 204 -14.96 -17.92 -2.92
N ALA A 205 -14.34 -16.89 -2.34
CA ALA A 205 -13.57 -15.90 -3.08
C ALA A 205 -12.41 -16.52 -3.86
N ALA A 206 -11.64 -17.42 -3.23
CA ALA A 206 -10.54 -18.13 -3.90
C ALA A 206 -11.05 -18.99 -5.08
N ALA A 207 -12.15 -19.72 -4.89
CA ALA A 207 -12.75 -20.54 -5.95
C ALA A 207 -13.21 -19.73 -7.17
N ILE A 208 -13.62 -18.47 -6.97
CA ILE A 208 -13.93 -17.53 -8.05
C ILE A 208 -12.65 -17.04 -8.74
N LEU A 209 -11.64 -16.66 -7.96
CA LEU A 209 -10.45 -15.96 -8.45
C LEU A 209 -9.42 -16.88 -9.11
N GLU A 210 -9.24 -18.12 -8.66
CA GLU A 210 -8.27 -19.06 -9.23
C GLU A 210 -8.43 -19.34 -10.74
N PRO A 211 -9.63 -19.68 -11.25
CA PRO A 211 -9.81 -19.86 -12.69
C PRO A 211 -9.59 -18.54 -13.45
N LEU A 212 -9.96 -17.40 -12.86
CA LEU A 212 -9.69 -16.09 -13.46
C LEU A 212 -8.20 -15.77 -13.49
N PHE A 213 -7.42 -16.21 -12.50
CA PHE A 213 -5.97 -15.98 -12.46
C PHE A 213 -5.26 -16.72 -13.60
N LYS A 214 -5.72 -17.92 -13.94
CA LYS A 214 -5.23 -18.66 -15.11
C LYS A 214 -5.57 -17.94 -16.42
N LYS A 215 -6.76 -17.35 -16.51
CA LYS A 215 -7.25 -16.65 -17.71
C LYS A 215 -6.63 -15.25 -17.89
N TYR A 216 -6.42 -14.53 -16.79
CA TYR A 216 -5.94 -13.15 -16.74
C TYR A 216 -4.74 -13.03 -15.77
N PRO A 217 -3.60 -13.69 -16.05
CA PRO A 217 -2.47 -13.78 -15.12
C PRO A 217 -1.75 -12.44 -14.86
N ARG A 218 -2.11 -11.39 -15.60
CA ARG A 218 -1.58 -10.03 -15.44
C ARG A 218 -2.57 -9.06 -14.80
N HIS A 219 -3.73 -9.54 -14.34
CA HIS A 219 -4.70 -8.67 -13.67
C HIS A 219 -4.28 -8.40 -12.21
N PRO A 220 -4.11 -7.14 -11.79
CA PRO A 220 -3.63 -6.83 -10.45
C PRO A 220 -4.61 -7.29 -9.36
N GLY A 221 -5.91 -7.03 -9.54
CA GLY A 221 -6.93 -7.38 -8.54
C GLY A 221 -7.04 -8.88 -8.27
N ILE A 222 -6.78 -9.74 -9.26
CA ILE A 222 -6.94 -11.19 -9.08
C ILE A 222 -5.85 -11.75 -8.17
N ALA A 223 -4.58 -11.48 -8.50
CA ALA A 223 -3.46 -11.95 -7.69
C ALA A 223 -3.52 -11.36 -6.27
N HIS A 224 -3.87 -10.08 -6.18
CA HIS A 224 -4.05 -9.40 -4.91
C HIS A 224 -5.11 -10.07 -4.03
N TYR A 225 -6.32 -10.26 -4.54
CA TYR A 225 -7.43 -10.75 -3.74
C TYR A 225 -7.30 -12.25 -3.44
N LEU A 226 -6.57 -13.01 -4.27
CA LEU A 226 -6.16 -14.38 -3.92
C LEU A 226 -5.23 -14.41 -2.70
N ILE A 227 -4.28 -13.47 -2.61
CA ILE A 227 -3.40 -13.37 -1.43
C ILE A 227 -4.24 -13.10 -0.18
N HIS A 228 -5.14 -12.11 -0.22
CA HIS A 228 -6.00 -11.82 0.94
C HIS A 228 -6.92 -12.98 1.31
N ALA A 229 -7.53 -13.65 0.32
CA ALA A 229 -8.35 -14.84 0.59
C ALA A 229 -7.53 -15.96 1.26
N CYS A 230 -6.28 -16.13 0.86
CA CYS A 230 -5.42 -17.20 1.34
C CYS A 230 -4.56 -16.84 2.56
N ASP A 231 -4.62 -15.61 3.08
CA ASP A 231 -3.84 -15.16 4.24
C ASP A 231 -4.39 -15.70 5.57
N ASN A 232 -4.41 -17.02 5.68
CA ASN A 232 -4.80 -17.78 6.86
C ASN A 232 -4.05 -19.12 6.87
N ALA A 233 -3.93 -19.73 8.05
CA ALA A 233 -3.13 -20.94 8.21
C ALA A 233 -3.61 -22.14 7.36
N GLU A 234 -4.90 -22.20 7.03
CA GLU A 234 -5.49 -23.29 6.26
C GLU A 234 -5.16 -23.18 4.76
N MET A 235 -5.29 -21.98 4.20
CA MET A 235 -5.24 -21.74 2.76
C MET A 235 -3.91 -21.17 2.26
N VAL A 236 -2.97 -20.84 3.14
CA VAL A 236 -1.71 -20.15 2.79
C VAL A 236 -0.97 -20.77 1.59
N GLN A 237 -0.95 -22.10 1.48
CA GLN A 237 -0.30 -22.79 0.35
C GLN A 237 -0.93 -22.45 -1.01
N GLN A 238 -2.26 -22.25 -1.04
CA GLN A 238 -3.01 -21.88 -2.25
C GLN A 238 -2.61 -20.47 -2.74
N GLY A 239 -2.22 -19.57 -1.84
CA GLY A 239 -1.84 -18.19 -2.15
C GLY A 239 -0.45 -18.01 -2.75
N VAL A 240 0.42 -19.04 -2.70
CA VAL A 240 1.84 -18.92 -3.08
C VAL A 240 2.04 -18.48 -4.53
N ALA A 241 1.24 -19.01 -5.46
CA ALA A 241 1.35 -18.66 -6.88
C ALA A 241 1.02 -17.18 -7.12
N ALA A 242 -0.01 -16.65 -6.45
CA ALA A 242 -0.40 -15.26 -6.53
C ALA A 242 0.66 -14.34 -5.87
N ALA A 243 1.17 -14.71 -4.70
CA ALA A 243 2.25 -13.98 -4.01
C ALA A 243 3.50 -13.84 -4.87
N LYS A 244 3.95 -14.92 -5.52
CA LYS A 244 5.12 -14.87 -6.42
C LYS A 244 4.90 -13.98 -7.65
N ALA A 245 3.66 -13.83 -8.10
CA ALA A 245 3.34 -13.10 -9.32
C ALA A 245 3.10 -11.61 -9.08
N TYR A 246 2.44 -11.23 -7.97
CA TYR A 246 1.80 -9.93 -7.85
C TYR A 246 2.77 -8.74 -7.91
N SER A 247 3.90 -8.82 -7.20
CA SER A 247 4.94 -7.79 -7.25
C SER A 247 5.52 -7.56 -8.66
N GLN A 248 5.46 -8.57 -9.54
CA GLN A 248 5.88 -8.43 -10.94
C GLN A 248 4.76 -7.90 -11.86
N ILE A 249 3.50 -8.07 -11.45
CA ILE A 249 2.32 -7.57 -12.18
C ILE A 249 2.25 -6.05 -12.03
N ALA A 250 2.33 -5.54 -10.80
CA ALA A 250 2.15 -4.12 -10.49
C ALA A 250 3.34 -3.50 -9.69
N PRO A 251 4.59 -3.61 -10.16
CA PRO A 251 5.77 -3.15 -9.40
C PRO A 251 5.81 -1.64 -9.14
N SER A 252 4.97 -0.84 -9.81
CA SER A 252 4.87 0.61 -9.55
C SER A 252 3.98 0.94 -8.34
N ALA A 253 3.25 -0.03 -7.78
CA ALA A 253 2.44 0.16 -6.58
C ALA A 253 3.18 -0.39 -5.34
N PRO A 254 3.51 0.44 -4.33
CA PRO A 254 4.18 -0.03 -3.11
C PRO A 254 3.41 -1.16 -2.42
N HIS A 255 2.09 -1.05 -2.36
CA HIS A 255 1.24 -2.09 -1.80
C HIS A 255 1.37 -3.44 -2.53
N ALA A 256 1.45 -3.45 -3.86
CA ALA A 256 1.63 -4.68 -4.63
C ALA A 256 3.02 -5.32 -4.40
N LEU A 257 4.04 -4.51 -4.08
CA LEU A 257 5.35 -5.01 -3.65
C LEU A 257 5.31 -5.59 -2.24
N HIS A 258 4.47 -5.04 -1.36
CA HIS A 258 4.30 -5.51 0.01
C HIS A 258 3.54 -6.86 0.08
N MET A 259 2.43 -6.95 -0.65
CA MET A 259 1.44 -8.04 -0.51
C MET A 259 1.98 -9.48 -0.52
N PRO A 260 3.00 -9.86 -1.31
CA PRO A 260 3.57 -11.22 -1.24
C PRO A 260 4.01 -11.62 0.18
N SER A 261 4.44 -10.65 0.98
CA SER A 261 4.91 -10.89 2.35
C SER A 261 3.85 -11.43 3.30
N HIS A 262 2.56 -11.21 3.04
CA HIS A 262 1.47 -11.85 3.79
C HIS A 262 1.58 -13.37 3.75
N ILE A 263 1.77 -13.95 2.55
CA ILE A 263 1.95 -15.39 2.38
C ILE A 263 3.31 -15.85 2.89
N TYR A 264 4.38 -15.11 2.61
CA TYR A 264 5.73 -15.49 3.03
C TYR A 264 5.88 -15.54 4.55
N THR A 265 5.37 -14.54 5.26
CA THR A 265 5.34 -14.47 6.73
C THR A 265 4.59 -15.66 7.33
N ARG A 266 3.43 -16.04 6.78
CA ARG A 266 2.65 -17.20 7.24
C ARG A 266 3.38 -18.53 7.06
N LEU A 267 4.24 -18.63 6.04
CA LEU A 267 5.02 -19.83 5.72
C LEU A 267 6.41 -19.86 6.35
N GLY A 268 6.81 -18.80 7.07
CA GLY A 268 8.17 -18.68 7.61
C GLY A 268 9.24 -18.47 6.55
N ILE A 269 8.86 -17.94 5.38
CA ILE A 269 9.75 -17.62 4.28
C ILE A 269 10.28 -16.20 4.50
N TRP A 270 11.12 -16.05 5.53
CA TRP A 270 11.49 -14.75 6.09
C TRP A 270 12.34 -13.88 5.16
N GLU A 271 13.26 -14.46 4.41
CA GLU A 271 14.14 -13.70 3.50
C GLU A 271 13.36 -13.06 2.36
N GLU A 272 12.44 -13.81 1.74
CA GLU A 272 11.57 -13.29 0.69
C GLU A 272 10.58 -12.26 1.24
N SER A 273 10.12 -12.43 2.48
CA SER A 273 9.33 -11.40 3.18
C SER A 273 10.12 -10.10 3.34
N ILE A 274 11.39 -10.18 3.75
CA ILE A 274 12.29 -9.02 3.88
C ILE A 274 12.50 -8.35 2.51
N VAL A 275 12.83 -9.12 1.47
CA VAL A 275 13.04 -8.58 0.11
C VAL A 275 11.80 -7.85 -0.40
N SER A 276 10.62 -8.44 -0.22
CA SER A 276 9.34 -7.84 -0.63
C SER A 276 9.10 -6.50 0.07
N ASN A 277 9.34 -6.46 1.38
CA ASN A 277 9.07 -5.27 2.19
C ASN A 277 10.12 -4.18 2.04
N LEU A 278 11.39 -4.49 1.81
CA LEU A 278 12.40 -3.48 1.47
C LEU A 278 12.06 -2.78 0.14
N ALA A 279 11.58 -3.54 -0.86
CA ALA A 279 11.13 -2.96 -2.12
C ALA A 279 9.89 -2.07 -1.93
N ALA A 280 8.92 -2.52 -1.12
CA ALA A 280 7.73 -1.75 -0.80
C ALA A 280 8.05 -0.47 -0.02
N GLN A 281 8.87 -0.54 1.02
CA GLN A 281 9.31 0.60 1.83
C GLN A 281 10.00 1.65 0.95
N LYS A 282 10.93 1.24 0.09
CA LYS A 282 11.62 2.13 -0.85
C LYS A 282 10.63 2.83 -1.78
N ALA A 283 9.74 2.07 -2.43
CA ALA A 283 8.78 2.63 -3.37
C ALA A 283 7.78 3.58 -2.69
N ALA A 284 7.31 3.23 -1.48
CA ALA A 284 6.42 4.06 -0.68
C ALA A 284 7.09 5.39 -0.30
N ARG A 285 8.35 5.35 0.15
CA ARG A 285 9.15 6.54 0.48
C ARG A 285 9.34 7.47 -0.72
N GLU A 286 9.64 6.92 -1.89
CA GLU A 286 9.77 7.69 -3.14
C GLU A 286 8.46 8.36 -3.56
N GLN A 287 7.32 7.76 -3.23
CA GLN A 287 5.99 8.30 -3.51
C GLN A 287 5.44 9.19 -2.40
N GLY A 288 6.12 9.28 -1.25
CA GLY A 288 5.64 10.00 -0.08
C GLY A 288 4.46 9.31 0.63
N ASP A 289 4.23 8.02 0.39
CA ASP A 289 3.15 7.23 1.00
C ASP A 289 3.62 6.65 2.35
N LYS A 290 3.51 7.43 3.41
CA LYS A 290 3.93 7.00 4.76
C LYS A 290 3.14 5.81 5.28
N GLY A 291 1.89 5.65 4.84
CA GLY A 291 1.04 4.54 5.29
C GLY A 291 1.59 3.22 4.78
N GLU A 292 1.88 3.13 3.48
CA GLU A 292 2.51 1.95 2.89
C GLU A 292 3.95 1.75 3.38
N GLU A 293 4.71 2.83 3.62
CA GLU A 293 6.07 2.74 4.16
C GLU A 293 6.07 2.06 5.54
N LEU A 294 5.23 2.54 6.47
CA LEU A 294 5.11 1.98 7.81
C LEU A 294 4.56 0.55 7.79
N HIS A 295 3.62 0.25 6.90
CA HIS A 295 3.08 -1.09 6.77
C HIS A 295 4.15 -2.11 6.38
N ALA A 296 5.03 -1.75 5.43
CA ALA A 296 6.17 -2.56 5.07
C ALA A 296 7.19 -2.68 6.22
N MET A 297 7.42 -1.60 6.96
CA MET A 297 8.33 -1.58 8.11
C MET A 297 7.89 -2.53 9.24
N ASP A 298 6.59 -2.63 9.54
CA ASP A 298 6.07 -3.59 10.54
C ASP A 298 6.43 -5.04 10.17
N TYR A 299 6.25 -5.40 8.91
CA TYR A 299 6.63 -6.73 8.43
C TYR A 299 8.14 -6.95 8.44
N LEU A 300 8.95 -5.92 8.16
CA LEU A 300 10.41 -6.00 8.27
C LEU A 300 10.83 -6.31 9.72
N VAL A 301 10.32 -5.56 10.70
CA VAL A 301 10.62 -5.80 12.11
C VAL A 301 10.29 -7.24 12.49
N TYR A 302 9.10 -7.73 12.13
CA TYR A 302 8.71 -9.09 12.45
C TYR A 302 9.64 -10.12 11.77
N ALA A 303 9.87 -10.01 10.46
CA ALA A 303 10.70 -10.97 9.73
C ALA A 303 12.17 -10.99 10.21
N TYR A 304 12.75 -9.83 10.54
CA TYR A 304 14.10 -9.76 11.10
C TYR A 304 14.19 -10.48 12.46
N LEU A 305 13.20 -10.28 13.34
CA LEU A 305 13.17 -10.93 14.65
C LEU A 305 13.09 -12.46 14.53
N GLN A 306 12.34 -12.98 13.55
CA GLN A 306 12.26 -14.43 13.30
C GLN A 306 13.57 -15.05 12.80
N LEU A 307 14.51 -14.22 12.31
CA LEU A 307 15.86 -14.62 11.93
C LEU A 307 16.92 -14.22 12.97
N SER A 308 16.51 -13.77 14.16
CA SER A 308 17.41 -13.24 15.20
C SER A 308 18.30 -12.08 14.72
N ARG A 309 17.80 -11.31 13.74
CA ARG A 309 18.43 -10.10 13.21
C ARG A 309 18.01 -8.86 14.00
N ASP A 310 18.28 -8.89 15.30
CA ASP A 310 17.85 -7.86 16.25
C ASP A 310 18.35 -6.46 15.86
N ALA A 311 19.58 -6.37 15.35
CA ALA A 311 20.18 -5.10 14.95
C ALA A 311 19.49 -4.48 13.72
N GLU A 312 19.08 -5.29 12.74
CA GLU A 312 18.27 -4.84 11.61
C GLU A 312 16.90 -4.35 12.08
N ALA A 313 16.22 -5.10 12.96
CA ALA A 313 14.93 -4.68 13.52
C ALA A 313 15.04 -3.36 14.30
N ALA A 314 16.11 -3.18 15.08
CA ALA A 314 16.41 -1.93 15.77
C ALA A 314 16.55 -0.75 14.82
N ARG A 315 17.24 -0.92 13.68
CA ARG A 315 17.38 0.14 12.67
C ARG A 315 16.04 0.57 12.10
N VAL A 316 15.10 -0.35 11.91
CA VAL A 316 13.74 0.01 11.45
C VAL A 316 13.01 0.87 12.51
N LEU A 317 13.22 0.61 13.80
CA LEU A 317 12.70 1.47 14.88
C LEU A 317 13.38 2.84 14.96
N ASP A 318 14.69 2.91 14.68
CA ASP A 318 15.40 4.18 14.55
C ASP A 318 14.83 5.00 13.39
N GLU A 319 14.55 4.36 12.25
CA GLU A 319 13.86 4.98 11.11
C GLU A 319 12.48 5.49 11.51
N LEU A 320 11.65 4.68 12.18
CA LEU A 320 10.34 5.08 12.70
C LEU A 320 10.44 6.33 13.59
N SER A 321 11.41 6.36 14.50
CA SER A 321 11.62 7.47 15.44
C SER A 321 12.05 8.76 14.74
N ALA A 322 12.70 8.66 13.58
CA ALA A 322 13.12 9.79 12.76
C ALA A 322 12.00 10.30 11.82
N MET A 323 10.92 9.56 11.64
CA MET A 323 9.79 9.99 10.81
C MET A 323 9.05 11.15 11.45
N SER A 324 8.75 12.18 10.66
CA SER A 324 7.90 13.30 11.07
C SER A 324 6.50 13.18 10.49
N GLY A 325 5.50 13.82 11.11
CA GLY A 325 4.14 13.87 10.60
C GLY A 325 3.48 12.49 10.49
N LEU A 326 3.67 11.67 11.51
CA LEU A 326 2.89 10.45 11.74
C LEU A 326 1.53 10.87 12.30
N ASP A 327 0.46 10.35 11.71
CA ASP A 327 -0.89 10.51 12.23
C ASP A 327 -1.33 9.20 12.89
N GLY A 328 -1.30 9.13 14.22
CA GLY A 328 -1.72 7.93 14.93
C GLY A 328 -3.22 7.64 14.81
N SER A 329 -4.03 8.61 14.39
CA SER A 329 -5.46 8.39 14.14
C SER A 329 -5.74 7.65 12.84
N ASP A 330 -4.78 7.66 11.90
CA ASP A 330 -4.78 6.76 10.75
C ASP A 330 -4.49 5.32 11.23
N PHE A 331 -5.38 4.39 10.88
CA PHE A 331 -5.28 3.02 11.37
C PHE A 331 -3.97 2.36 10.96
N LYS A 332 -3.56 2.50 9.70
CA LYS A 332 -2.38 1.83 9.15
C LYS A 332 -1.11 2.37 9.80
N MET A 333 -0.99 3.69 9.91
CA MET A 333 0.17 4.33 10.54
C MET A 333 0.24 4.01 12.05
N GLY A 334 -0.87 4.22 12.76
CA GLY A 334 -0.94 3.99 14.21
C GLY A 334 -0.70 2.53 14.60
N TYR A 335 -1.28 1.58 13.85
CA TYR A 335 -1.08 0.15 14.08
C TYR A 335 0.36 -0.26 13.86
N ALA A 336 0.95 0.07 12.70
CA ALA A 336 2.32 -0.31 12.37
C ALA A 336 3.34 0.25 13.37
N ALA A 337 3.22 1.54 13.74
CA ALA A 337 4.10 2.17 14.72
C ALA A 337 4.00 1.52 16.11
N SER A 338 2.78 1.17 16.54
CA SER A 338 2.55 0.47 17.82
C SER A 338 3.07 -0.97 17.78
N ALA A 339 2.79 -1.70 16.70
CA ALA A 339 3.12 -3.10 16.54
C ALA A 339 4.64 -3.32 16.46
N MET A 340 5.37 -2.50 15.71
CA MET A 340 6.84 -2.59 15.60
C MET A 340 7.50 -2.52 16.98
N SER A 341 7.15 -1.50 17.76
CA SER A 341 7.74 -1.27 19.10
C SER A 341 7.38 -2.39 20.07
N ALA A 342 6.11 -2.83 20.04
CA ALA A 342 5.62 -3.95 20.85
C ALA A 342 6.36 -5.26 20.52
N ARG A 343 6.45 -5.64 19.24
CA ARG A 343 7.12 -6.87 18.78
C ARG A 343 8.59 -6.87 19.14
N TYR A 344 9.28 -5.76 18.94
CA TYR A 344 10.72 -5.68 19.23
C TYR A 344 11.02 -5.95 20.71
N ALA A 345 10.20 -5.43 21.62
CA ALA A 345 10.36 -5.70 23.04
C ALA A 345 9.97 -7.14 23.42
N THR A 346 8.79 -7.61 22.98
CA THR A 346 8.22 -8.89 23.43
C THR A 346 8.92 -10.11 22.83
N GLU A 347 9.24 -10.11 21.53
CA GLU A 347 9.93 -11.23 20.86
C GLU A 347 11.35 -11.41 21.44
N ARG A 348 11.99 -10.32 21.87
CA ARG A 348 13.31 -10.32 22.53
C ARG A 348 13.24 -10.50 24.05
N ARG A 349 12.03 -10.70 24.60
CA ARG A 349 11.77 -10.88 26.05
C ARG A 349 12.32 -9.72 26.91
N GLN A 350 12.34 -8.51 26.36
CA GLN A 350 12.77 -7.30 27.07
C GLN A 350 11.59 -6.72 27.84
N TRP A 351 11.16 -7.40 28.90
CA TRP A 351 9.95 -7.07 29.65
C TRP A 351 10.01 -5.66 30.28
N SER A 352 11.20 -5.24 30.71
CA SER A 352 11.41 -3.88 31.23
C SER A 352 11.16 -2.81 30.16
N ASP A 353 11.60 -3.05 28.92
CA ASP A 353 11.35 -2.14 27.79
C ASP A 353 9.85 -2.16 27.43
N ALA A 354 9.26 -3.36 27.36
CA ALA A 354 7.84 -3.53 27.05
C ALA A 354 6.92 -2.77 28.03
N ALA A 355 7.24 -2.80 29.33
CA ALA A 355 6.47 -2.11 30.36
C ALA A 355 6.46 -0.57 30.23
N GLN A 356 7.48 0.00 29.57
CA GLN A 356 7.64 1.44 29.35
C GLN A 356 7.04 1.94 28.04
N LEU A 357 6.54 1.04 27.17
CA LEU A 357 5.94 1.46 25.91
C LEU A 357 4.73 2.37 26.13
N VAL A 358 4.63 3.41 25.30
CA VAL A 358 3.52 4.37 25.33
C VAL A 358 2.70 4.19 24.04
N PRO A 359 1.36 4.15 24.10
CA PRO A 359 0.53 4.15 22.90
C PRO A 359 0.85 5.35 22.00
N VAL A 360 0.80 5.14 20.69
CA VAL A 360 1.00 6.22 19.71
C VAL A 360 -0.09 7.29 19.89
N ASP A 361 0.30 8.56 19.92
CA ASP A 361 -0.63 9.67 20.09
C ASP A 361 -1.74 9.66 19.03
N GLY A 362 -3.00 9.81 19.47
CA GLY A 362 -4.17 9.81 18.59
C GLY A 362 -4.64 8.42 18.16
N ALA A 363 -3.94 7.34 18.53
CA ALA A 363 -4.34 5.98 18.22
C ALA A 363 -5.72 5.62 18.78
N SER A 364 -6.52 4.95 17.95
CA SER A 364 -7.79 4.38 18.38
C SER A 364 -7.60 3.37 19.54
N PRO A 365 -8.64 3.10 20.36
CA PRO A 365 -8.53 2.16 21.48
C PRO A 365 -8.02 0.77 21.07
N GLN A 366 -8.48 0.25 19.93
CA GLN A 366 -8.04 -1.06 19.43
C GLN A 366 -6.57 -1.07 19.00
N VAL A 367 -6.05 0.04 18.47
CA VAL A 367 -4.62 0.17 18.13
C VAL A 367 -3.79 0.31 19.41
N SER A 368 -4.23 1.17 20.34
CA SER A 368 -3.59 1.35 21.65
C SER A 368 -3.51 0.04 22.45
N ALA A 369 -4.48 -0.87 22.26
CA ALA A 369 -4.49 -2.17 22.91
C ALA A 369 -3.26 -3.02 22.58
N VAL A 370 -2.61 -2.85 21.41
CA VAL A 370 -1.37 -3.56 21.05
C VAL A 370 -0.26 -3.23 22.04
N THR A 371 -0.05 -1.94 22.30
CA THR A 371 0.94 -1.47 23.27
C THR A 371 0.58 -1.86 24.69
N LEU A 372 -0.70 -1.72 25.08
CA LEU A 372 -1.15 -2.08 26.43
C LEU A 372 -1.01 -3.58 26.70
N TRP A 373 -1.29 -4.42 25.71
CA TRP A 373 -1.05 -5.86 25.80
C TRP A 373 0.44 -6.16 26.01
N ALA A 374 1.33 -5.54 25.23
CA ALA A 374 2.78 -5.74 25.35
C ALA A 374 3.32 -5.36 26.74
N ARG A 375 2.75 -4.33 27.38
CA ARG A 375 3.10 -3.93 28.75
C ARG A 375 2.67 -4.95 29.82
N SER A 376 1.71 -5.82 29.50
CA SER A 376 1.05 -6.71 30.45
C SER A 376 1.54 -8.16 30.41
N VAL A 377 2.25 -8.55 29.36
CA VAL A 377 2.74 -9.93 29.14
C VAL A 377 4.10 -10.21 29.75
#